data_AF-A0A4Y2PK68-F1
#
_entry.id   AF-A0A4Y2PK68-F1
#
_cell.length_a   1.000
_cell.length_b   1.000
_cell.length_c   1.000
_cell.angle_alpha   90.00
_cell.angle_beta   90.00
_cell.angle_gamma   90.00
#
_symmetry.space_group_name_H-M   'P 1'
#
loop_
_entity.id
_entity.type
_entity.pdbx_description
1 polymer ?
#
loop_
_entity_poly.entity_id
_entity_poly.type
_entity_poly.pdbx_seq_one_letter_code
_entity_poly.pdbx_strand_id
1 'polypeptide(L)'
;MGLKEAIVSACQGKERTKICTDSLSSVMAVLEAHIPHQLVRDIQSLLTQNRNILVRYIKAHAGYRGNEEAYTLAKKAITEDIVMKVLNPRCELKQHLQELFLK
;
A
#
# COMPACT_ATOMS: atom_id res chain seq x y z
N MET A 1 2.42 -1.78 2.53
CA MET A 1 2.84 -0.84 1.45
C MET A 1 1.99 0.44 1.46
N GLY A 2 0.65 0.36 1.43
CA GLY A 2 -0.21 1.55 1.35
C GLY A 2 -0.03 2.64 2.42
N LEU A 3 0.14 2.28 3.70
CA LEU A 3 0.25 3.29 4.78
C LEU A 3 1.53 4.12 4.70
N LYS A 4 2.68 3.50 4.38
CA LYS A 4 3.95 4.23 4.23
C LYS A 4 3.86 5.24 3.08
N GLU A 5 3.36 4.82 1.93
CA GLU A 5 3.23 5.69 0.76
C GLU A 5 2.26 6.85 1.01
N ALA A 6 1.14 6.59 1.68
CA ALA A 6 0.21 7.66 2.07
C ALA A 6 0.88 8.69 2.99
N ILE A 7 1.71 8.24 3.95
CA ILE A 7 2.47 9.13 4.83
C ILE A 7 3.51 9.92 4.04
N VAL A 8 4.31 9.26 3.20
CA VAL A 8 5.35 9.91 2.36
C VAL A 8 4.72 10.98 1.45
N SER A 9 3.58 10.68 0.83
CA SER A 9 2.83 11.64 0.02
C SER A 9 2.33 12.82 0.87
N ALA A 10 1.78 12.54 2.06
CA ALA A 10 1.31 13.58 2.97
C ALA A 10 2.43 14.46 3.55
N CYS A 11 3.66 13.95 3.69
CA CYS A 11 4.84 14.71 4.13
C CYS A 11 5.20 15.86 3.18
N GLN A 12 4.76 15.83 1.92
CA GLN A 12 4.99 16.91 0.96
C GLN A 12 4.06 18.11 1.20
N GLY A 13 2.95 17.90 1.90
CA GLY A 13 1.96 18.91 2.22
C GLY A 13 2.26 19.64 3.53
N LYS A 14 1.93 20.94 3.60
CA LYS A 14 2.02 21.74 4.83
C LYS A 14 0.75 21.71 5.67
N GLU A 15 -0.36 21.25 5.08
CA GLU A 15 -1.67 21.23 5.74
C GLU A 15 -1.79 20.06 6.72
N ARG A 16 -2.75 20.18 7.63
CA ARG A 16 -3.05 19.10 8.57
C ARG A 16 -3.79 17.97 7.83
N THR A 17 -3.09 16.87 7.61
CA THR A 17 -3.61 15.72 6.86
C THR A 17 -4.05 14.61 7.82
N LYS A 18 -5.25 14.07 7.61
CA LYS A 18 -5.74 12.89 8.34
C LYS A 18 -5.70 11.69 7.42
N ILE A 19 -4.89 10.68 7.77
CA ILE A 19 -4.81 9.40 7.08
C ILE A 19 -5.62 8.38 7.89
N CYS A 20 -6.60 7.77 7.24
CA CYS A 20 -7.41 6.72 7.84
C CYS A 20 -6.99 5.37 7.29
N THR A 21 -6.87 4.37 8.16
CA THR A 21 -6.58 2.98 7.79
C THR A 21 -7.47 2.03 8.56
N ASP A 22 -7.90 0.96 7.89
CA ASP A 22 -8.68 -0.13 8.48
C ASP A 22 -7.82 -1.30 8.99
N SER A 23 -6.50 -1.22 8.81
CA SER A 23 -5.56 -2.20 9.32
C SER A 23 -5.17 -1.88 10.75
N LEU A 24 -5.88 -2.49 11.71
CA LEU A 24 -5.57 -2.36 13.14
C LEU A 24 -4.12 -2.76 13.45
N SER A 25 -3.62 -3.84 12.83
CA SER A 25 -2.24 -4.31 12.98
C SER A 25 -1.21 -3.26 12.54
N SER A 26 -1.48 -2.51 11.46
CA SER A 26 -0.58 -1.46 10.99
C SER A 26 -0.52 -0.29 11.96
N VAL A 27 -1.68 0.09 12.53
CA VAL A 27 -1.73 1.17 13.54
C VAL A 27 -1.00 0.75 14.81
N MET A 28 -1.25 -0.47 15.31
CA MET A 28 -0.56 -0.99 16.49
C MET A 28 0.94 -1.06 16.28
N ALA A 29 1.38 -1.55 15.11
CA ALA A 29 2.80 -1.63 14.81
C ALA A 29 3.49 -0.26 14.83
N VAL A 30 2.83 0.79 14.33
CA VAL A 30 3.36 2.15 14.35
C VAL A 30 3.36 2.76 15.76
N LEU A 31 2.40 2.41 16.61
CA LEU A 31 2.33 2.88 18.00
C LEU A 31 3.33 2.18 18.93
N GLU A 32 3.68 0.93 18.65
CA GLU A 32 4.64 0.17 19.46
C GLU A 32 6.08 0.63 19.19
N ALA A 33 6.65 1.35 20.16
CA ALA A 33 8.00 1.92 20.08
C ALA A 33 9.14 0.88 20.02
N HIS A 34 8.86 -0.38 20.35
CA HIS A 34 9.88 -1.43 20.54
C HIS A 34 9.98 -2.42 19.38
N ILE A 35 9.19 -2.25 18.31
CA ILE A 35 9.30 -3.12 17.14
C ILE A 35 10.64 -2.86 16.42
N PRO A 36 11.54 -3.86 16.30
CA PRO A 36 12.87 -3.67 15.70
C PRO A 36 12.84 -3.57 14.16
N HIS A 37 11.66 -3.64 13.54
CA HIS A 37 11.50 -3.66 12.10
C HIS A 37 11.78 -2.28 11.48
N GLN A 38 12.76 -2.21 10.57
CA GLN A 38 13.21 -0.96 9.95
C GLN A 38 12.06 -0.14 9.36
N LEU A 39 11.14 -0.80 8.64
CA LEU A 39 9.95 -0.16 8.06
C LEU A 39 9.11 0.62 9.09
N VAL A 40 8.93 0.07 10.29
CA VAL A 40 8.13 0.68 11.35
C VAL A 40 8.86 1.91 11.90
N ARG A 41 10.18 1.80 12.11
CA ARG A 41 11.03 2.92 12.54
C ARG A 41 11.02 4.07 11.54
N ASP A 42 11.09 3.76 10.24
CA ASP A 42 11.01 4.76 9.19
C ASP A 42 9.67 5.52 9.25
N ILE A 43 8.56 4.79 9.40
CA ILE A 43 7.22 5.38 9.52
C ILE A 43 7.11 6.26 10.78
N GLN A 44 7.59 5.76 11.92
CA GLN A 44 7.60 6.51 13.18
C GLN A 44 8.43 7.81 13.06
N SER A 45 9.60 7.74 12.41
CA SER A 45 10.46 8.89 12.15
C SER A 45 9.74 9.92 11.27
N LEU A 46 9.13 9.49 10.17
CA LEU A 46 8.35 10.38 9.28
C LEU A 46 7.22 11.09 10.03
N LEU A 47 6.45 10.37 10.84
CA LEU A 47 5.36 10.96 11.64
C LEU A 47 5.87 11.91 12.73
N THR A 48 7.04 11.63 13.31
CA THR A 48 7.66 12.50 14.32
C THR A 48 8.13 13.83 13.71
N GLN A 49 8.66 13.77 12.48
CA GLN A 49 9.10 14.95 11.73
C GLN A 49 7.91 15.77 11.18
N ASN A 50 6.79 15.11 10.85
CA ASN A 50 5.62 15.72 10.22
C ASN A 50 4.41 15.71 11.17
N ARG A 51 4.44 16.55 12.21
CA ARG A 51 3.38 16.63 13.24
C ARG A 51 2.02 17.10 12.72
N ASN A 52 1.94 17.53 11.46
CA ASN A 52 0.70 17.86 10.76
C ASN A 52 -0.07 16.62 10.27
N ILE A 53 0.55 15.43 10.28
CA ILE A 53 -0.07 14.18 9.85
C ILE A 53 -0.66 13.43 11.04
N LEU A 54 -1.93 13.06 10.95
CA LEU A 54 -2.61 12.22 11.93
C LEU A 54 -3.03 10.89 11.30
N VAL A 55 -2.57 9.77 11.85
CA VAL A 55 -3.01 8.43 11.45
C VAL A 55 -4.13 7.96 12.39
N ARG A 56 -5.25 7.48 11.84
CA ARG A 56 -6.40 6.99 12.60
C ARG A 56 -6.86 5.61 12.10
N TYR A 57 -7.18 4.74 13.05
CA TYR A 57 -7.90 3.50 12.78
C TYR A 57 -9.37 3.79 12.47
N ILE A 58 -9.89 3.22 11.39
CA ILE A 58 -11.32 3.19 11.07
C ILE A 58 -11.77 1.74 10.87
N LYS A 59 -13.03 1.44 11.12
CA LYS A 59 -13.56 0.10 10.87
C LYS A 59 -13.80 -0.09 9.36
N ALA A 60 -13.28 -1.18 8.80
CA ALA A 60 -13.60 -1.60 7.43
C ALA A 60 -15.12 -1.83 7.27
N HIS A 61 -15.66 -1.56 6.08
CA HIS A 61 -17.06 -1.84 5.73
C HIS A 61 -18.08 -1.14 6.64
N ALA A 62 -17.72 0.01 7.21
CA ALA A 62 -18.60 0.85 8.01
C ALA A 62 -19.32 1.94 7.19
N GLY A 63 -19.29 1.84 5.86
CA GLY A 63 -19.92 2.82 4.95
C GLY A 63 -19.06 4.06 4.65
N TYR A 64 -17.78 4.06 5.03
CA TYR A 64 -16.85 5.14 4.67
C TYR A 64 -16.46 5.04 3.20
N ARG A 65 -17.09 5.85 2.35
CA ARG A 65 -16.89 5.83 0.89
C ARG A 65 -15.42 5.76 0.46
N GLY A 66 -14.56 6.62 1.01
CA GLY A 66 -13.14 6.64 0.67
C GLY A 66 -12.38 5.35 1.05
N ASN A 67 -12.76 4.69 2.15
CA ASN A 67 -12.17 3.40 2.54
C ASN A 67 -12.62 2.27 1.59
N GLU A 68 -13.91 2.25 1.24
CA GLU A 68 -14.46 1.25 0.32
C GLU A 68 -13.88 1.40 -1.10
N GLU A 69 -13.69 2.64 -1.57
CA GLU A 69 -13.02 2.93 -2.83
C GLU A 69 -11.55 2.49 -2.79
N ALA A 70 -10.81 2.82 -1.72
CA ALA A 70 -9.44 2.38 -1.55
C ALA A 70 -9.32 0.85 -1.50
N TYR A 71 -10.23 0.17 -0.82
CA TYR A 71 -10.31 -1.30 -0.78
C TYR A 71 -10.57 -1.88 -2.17
N THR A 72 -11.51 -1.31 -2.92
CA THR A 72 -11.85 -1.73 -4.29
C THR A 72 -10.67 -1.55 -5.23
N LEU A 73 -9.96 -0.42 -5.13
CA LEU A 73 -8.74 -0.14 -5.89
C LEU A 73 -7.62 -1.13 -5.54
N ALA A 74 -7.41 -1.41 -4.26
CA ALA A 74 -6.41 -2.39 -3.82
C ALA A 74 -6.72 -3.79 -4.37
N LYS A 75 -7.99 -4.21 -4.30
CA LYS A 75 -8.44 -5.49 -4.87
C LYS A 75 -8.21 -5.54 -6.38
N LYS A 76 -8.54 -4.46 -7.10
CA LYS A 76 -8.31 -4.35 -8.54
C LYS A 76 -6.81 -4.42 -8.88
N ALA A 77 -5.97 -3.68 -8.17
CA ALA A 77 -4.53 -3.70 -8.36
C ALA A 77 -3.92 -5.09 -8.12
N ILE A 78 -4.38 -5.81 -7.10
CA ILE A 78 -3.95 -7.20 -6.86
C ILE A 78 -4.38 -8.11 -8.02
N THR A 79 -5.63 -8.01 -8.46
CA THR A 79 -6.11 -8.82 -9.59
C THR A 79 -5.38 -8.49 -10.88
N GLU A 80 -5.13 -7.22 -11.18
CA GLU A 80 -4.42 -6.77 -12.38
C GLU A 80 -2.92 -7.10 -12.33
N ASP A 81 -2.25 -6.95 -11.18
CA ASP A 81 -0.86 -7.38 -11.00
C ASP A 81 -0.71 -8.90 -11.08
N ILE A 82 -1.66 -9.66 -10.51
CA ILE A 82 -1.72 -11.12 -10.67
C ILE A 82 -1.96 -11.46 -12.14
N VAL A 83 -2.89 -10.81 -12.82
CA VAL A 83 -3.12 -11.01 -14.26
C VAL A 83 -1.84 -10.68 -15.04
N MET A 84 -1.13 -9.59 -14.74
CA MET A 84 0.15 -9.25 -15.39
C MET A 84 1.24 -10.29 -15.11
N LYS A 85 1.36 -10.80 -13.88
CA LYS A 85 2.28 -11.89 -13.52
C LYS A 85 1.91 -13.21 -14.18
N VAL A 86 0.61 -13.47 -14.33
CA VAL A 86 0.07 -14.66 -14.97
C VAL A 86 0.13 -14.57 -16.49
N LEU A 87 0.09 -13.37 -17.10
CA LEU A 87 0.28 -13.10 -18.54
C LEU A 87 1.71 -13.32 -19.03
N ASN A 88 2.63 -13.65 -18.12
CA ASN A 88 3.91 -14.26 -18.48
C ASN A 88 4.02 -15.66 -17.86
N PRO A 89 3.07 -16.59 -18.13
CA PRO A 89 3.41 -17.97 -17.86
C PRO A 89 4.58 -18.27 -18.80
N ARG A 90 5.61 -18.90 -18.27
CA ARG A 90 6.81 -19.31 -19.02
C ARG A 90 6.46 -19.96 -20.38
N CYS A 91 5.28 -20.57 -20.48
CA CYS A 91 4.71 -21.14 -21.69
C CYS A 91 4.45 -20.12 -22.81
N GLU A 92 3.81 -18.97 -22.55
CA GLU A 92 3.50 -17.98 -23.61
C GLU A 92 4.76 -17.29 -24.12
N LEU A 93 5.68 -16.92 -23.22
CA LEU A 93 7.01 -16.43 -23.59
C LEU A 93 7.80 -17.46 -24.41
N LYS A 94 7.74 -18.73 -24.03
CA LYS A 94 8.41 -19.81 -24.79
C LYS A 94 7.79 -19.99 -26.18
N GLN A 95 6.47 -19.92 -26.29
CA GLN A 95 5.76 -20.08 -27.55
C GLN A 95 6.05 -18.91 -28.51
N HIS A 96 6.02 -17.67 -28.02
CA HIS A 96 6.41 -16.50 -28.80
C HIS A 96 7.89 -16.47 -29.18
N LEU A 97 8.79 -16.90 -28.30
CA LEU A 97 10.21 -17.03 -28.65
C LEU A 97 10.41 -18.13 -29.71
N GLN A 98 9.72 -19.27 -29.60
CA GLN A 98 9.78 -20.29 -30.63
C GLN A 98 9.27 -19.77 -31.98
N GLU A 99 8.15 -19.06 -32.01
CA GLU A 99 7.61 -18.46 -33.24
C GLU A 99 8.55 -17.41 -33.88
N LEU A 100 9.27 -16.63 -33.06
CA LEU A 100 10.22 -15.62 -33.55
C LEU A 100 11.53 -16.21 -34.10
N PHE A 101 11.97 -17.36 -33.58
CA PHE A 101 13.24 -17.99 -33.94
C PHE A 101 13.12 -19.20 -34.88
N LEU A 102 11.92 -19.69 -35.20
CA LEU A 102 11.65 -20.79 -36.15
C LEU A 102 11.15 -20.29 -37.52
N LYS A 103 11.75 -19.24 -38.08
CA LYS A 103 11.68 -18.98 -39.52
C LYS A 103 12.80 -19.69 -40.26
#